data_AF-B4EDK5-F1
#
_entry.id   AF-B4EDK5-F1
#
_cell.length_a   1.000
_cell.length_b   1.000
_cell.length_c   1.000
_cell.angle_alpha   90.00
_cell.angle_beta   90.00
_cell.angle_gamma   90.00
#
_symmetry.space_group_name_H-M   'P 1'
#
loop_
_entity.id
_entity.type
_entity.pdbx_description
1 polymer ?
#
loop_
_entity_poly.entity_id
_entity_poly.type
_entity_poly.pdbx_seq_one_letter_code
_entity_poly.pdbx_strand_id
1 'polypeptide(L)'
;MKIKKPAFLLEAEKKLKVLWDLLKNTDAVRFRLTVTMYREKGEEPVVMTMEGTRAENGGWNLEPPPSKRIGPLESPAELKEKLGAIEASINKYISAHSLDEKWREWLGALKEAMKSGRSTEDLEFRSEIPVRAIASYGYGAHFFAPVMAMAYVLEGTDALTRGDLDQASRSVERGVYWSRDEMLIVDPTRRFTERAGTGGTATGLLREPVKEKVAELLKSLAPEEGWGSTQIAIDTVASYLNDNHSHDVESCHLKLENLPRTIKQWLDDEPERFPHCVKPRQSKA
;
A
#
# COMPACT_ATOMS: atom_id res chain seq x y z
N MET A 1 -0.42 -20.48 -19.86
CA MET A 1 1.01 -20.72 -20.11
C MET A 1 1.79 -20.22 -18.90
N LYS A 2 2.47 -21.09 -18.12
CA LYS A 2 3.20 -20.65 -16.91
C LYS A 2 4.52 -20.01 -17.32
N ILE A 3 4.69 -18.72 -17.05
CA ILE A 3 5.95 -17.99 -17.29
C ILE A 3 7.02 -18.63 -16.39
N LYS A 4 8.06 -19.21 -17.00
CA LYS A 4 9.23 -19.74 -16.27
C LYS A 4 10.06 -18.56 -15.78
N LYS A 5 10.39 -18.56 -14.48
CA LYS A 5 11.32 -17.57 -13.90
C LYS A 5 12.69 -17.66 -14.61
N PRO A 6 13.33 -16.52 -14.94
CA PRO A 6 14.69 -16.49 -15.47
C PRO A 6 15.69 -17.18 -14.53
N ALA A 7 16.72 -17.82 -15.11
CA ALA A 7 17.72 -18.58 -14.34
C ALA A 7 18.50 -17.70 -13.34
N PHE A 8 18.80 -16.46 -13.70
CA PHE A 8 19.50 -15.52 -12.79
C PHE A 8 18.65 -15.18 -11.54
N LEU A 9 17.33 -15.10 -11.70
CA LEU A 9 16.39 -14.85 -10.60
C LEU A 9 16.37 -16.02 -9.62
N LEU A 10 16.38 -17.25 -10.13
CA LEU A 10 16.44 -18.47 -9.31
C LEU A 10 17.76 -18.56 -8.53
N GLU A 11 18.88 -18.17 -9.14
CA GLU A 11 20.18 -18.18 -8.46
C GLU A 11 20.28 -17.08 -7.40
N ALA A 12 19.77 -15.88 -7.70
CA ALA A 12 19.67 -14.79 -6.74
C ALA A 12 18.79 -15.17 -5.53
N GLU A 13 17.63 -15.80 -5.76
CA GLU A 13 16.75 -16.29 -4.69
C GLU A 13 17.45 -17.30 -3.78
N LYS A 14 18.25 -18.21 -4.34
CA LYS A 14 19.04 -19.17 -3.54
C LYS A 14 20.09 -18.46 -2.67
N LYS A 15 20.82 -17.49 -3.24
CA LYS A 15 21.84 -16.74 -2.48
C LYS A 15 21.21 -15.88 -1.38
N LEU A 16 20.07 -15.26 -1.66
CA LEU A 16 19.28 -14.51 -0.67
C LEU A 16 18.75 -15.42 0.45
N LYS A 17 18.32 -16.64 0.12
CA LYS A 17 17.90 -17.62 1.12
C LYS A 17 19.03 -17.99 2.07
N VAL A 18 20.24 -18.25 1.55
CA VAL A 18 21.42 -18.55 2.38
C VAL A 18 21.75 -17.38 3.31
N LEU A 19 21.66 -16.14 2.81
CA LEU A 19 21.83 -14.94 3.63
C LEU A 19 20.77 -14.85 4.73
N TRP A 20 19.51 -15.10 4.38
CA TRP A 20 18.39 -15.06 5.33
C TRP A 20 18.53 -16.11 6.43
N ASP A 21 18.94 -17.34 6.08
CA ASP A 21 19.14 -18.42 7.04
C ASP A 21 20.32 -18.10 7.99
N LEU A 22 21.40 -17.48 7.48
CA LEU A 22 22.51 -16.98 8.29
C LEU A 22 22.09 -15.85 9.24
N LEU A 23 21.27 -14.90 8.78
CA LEU A 23 20.77 -13.80 9.61
C LEU A 23 19.81 -14.26 10.71
N LYS A 24 19.12 -15.39 10.50
CA LYS A 24 18.26 -16.01 11.52
C LYS A 24 19.02 -16.82 12.56
N ASN A 25 20.25 -17.24 12.26
CA ASN A 25 21.07 -17.96 13.22
C ASN A 25 21.42 -17.03 14.41
N THR A 26 21.04 -17.44 15.61
CA THR A 26 21.28 -16.70 16.85
C THR A 26 22.72 -16.75 17.33
N ASP A 27 23.49 -17.74 16.86
CA ASP A 27 24.91 -17.90 17.20
C ASP A 27 25.80 -16.95 16.38
N ALA A 28 25.25 -16.38 15.29
CA ALA A 28 25.95 -15.38 14.49
C ALA A 28 25.89 -14.01 15.18
N VAL A 29 27.05 -13.54 15.67
CA VAL A 29 27.19 -12.24 16.35
C VAL A 29 27.59 -11.09 15.42
N ARG A 30 28.10 -11.39 14.22
CA ARG A 30 28.51 -10.41 13.20
C ARG A 30 28.38 -11.00 11.79
N PHE A 31 28.10 -10.15 10.81
CA PHE A 31 28.20 -10.50 9.39
C PHE A 31 28.82 -9.37 8.57
N ARG A 32 29.36 -9.73 7.38
CA ARG A 32 29.73 -8.82 6.30
C ARG A 32 29.21 -9.40 4.98
N LEU A 33 28.33 -8.67 4.29
CA LEU A 33 27.83 -8.99 2.97
C LEU A 33 28.47 -8.04 1.95
N THR A 34 29.13 -8.59 0.93
CA THR A 34 29.64 -7.81 -0.19
C THR A 34 28.89 -8.21 -1.46
N VAL A 35 28.28 -7.23 -2.12
CA VAL A 35 27.58 -7.36 -3.39
C VAL A 35 28.38 -6.62 -4.46
N THR A 36 28.82 -7.35 -5.48
CA THR A 36 29.47 -6.77 -6.65
C THR A 36 28.48 -6.76 -7.81
N MET A 37 28.14 -5.58 -8.30
CA MET A 37 27.27 -5.40 -9.46
C MET A 37 28.11 -5.08 -10.69
N TYR A 38 28.06 -5.98 -11.67
CA TYR A 38 28.65 -5.78 -12.98
C TYR A 38 27.64 -5.09 -13.88
N ARG A 39 28.03 -3.97 -14.50
CA ARG A 39 27.20 -3.21 -15.44
C ARG A 39 27.58 -3.57 -16.87
N GLU A 40 26.61 -3.53 -17.78
CA GLU A 40 26.92 -3.67 -19.20
C GLU A 40 27.77 -2.49 -19.69
N LYS A 41 28.65 -2.75 -20.67
CA LYS A 41 29.56 -1.80 -21.34
C LYS A 41 30.88 -1.44 -20.63
N GLY A 42 31.42 -2.33 -19.79
CA GLY A 42 32.80 -2.22 -19.32
C GLY A 42 33.04 -1.11 -18.28
N GLU A 43 31.99 -0.62 -17.63
CA GLU A 43 32.11 0.19 -16.41
C GLU A 43 32.72 -0.64 -15.27
N GLU A 44 33.44 0.04 -14.36
CA GLU A 44 33.94 -0.62 -13.15
C GLU A 44 32.80 -1.23 -12.34
N PRO A 45 32.95 -2.46 -11.81
CA PRO A 45 31.93 -3.08 -10.98
C PRO A 45 31.67 -2.24 -9.73
N VAL A 46 30.39 -2.01 -9.43
CA VAL A 46 30.00 -1.33 -8.20
C VAL A 46 30.00 -2.35 -7.07
N VAL A 47 30.87 -2.14 -6.08
CA VAL A 47 30.93 -2.98 -4.88
C VAL A 47 30.21 -2.27 -3.74
N MET A 48 29.18 -2.92 -3.22
CA MET A 48 28.46 -2.49 -2.01
C MET A 48 28.76 -3.48 -0.89
N THR A 49 29.13 -2.98 0.28
CA THR A 49 29.37 -3.81 1.47
C THR A 49 28.41 -3.37 2.57
N MET A 50 27.69 -4.33 3.14
CA MET A 50 26.85 -4.16 4.31
C MET A 50 27.44 -4.99 5.45
N GLU A 51 27.59 -4.38 6.61
CA GLU A 51 28.04 -5.06 7.83
C GLU A 51 26.96 -4.97 8.88
N GLY A 52 26.94 -5.93 9.81
CA GLY A 52 26.07 -5.84 10.95
C GLY A 52 26.55 -6.65 12.13
N THR A 53 26.17 -6.19 13.32
CA THR A 53 26.44 -6.82 14.62
C THR A 53 25.14 -7.13 15.33
N ARG A 54 25.12 -8.16 16.17
CA ARG A 54 23.93 -8.54 16.92
C ARG A 54 23.75 -7.59 18.13
N ALA A 55 22.56 -7.04 18.28
CA ALA A 55 22.17 -6.25 19.45
C ALA A 55 21.75 -7.17 20.61
N GLU A 56 21.76 -6.65 21.84
CA GLU A 56 21.37 -7.39 23.05
C GLU A 56 19.93 -7.91 23.00
N ASN A 57 19.04 -7.21 22.29
CA ASN A 57 17.64 -7.63 22.08
C ASN A 57 17.48 -8.71 21.00
N GLY A 58 18.57 -9.23 20.45
CA GLY A 58 18.56 -10.22 19.38
C GLY A 58 18.27 -9.66 17.98
N GLY A 59 18.14 -8.34 17.82
CA GLY A 59 18.09 -7.66 16.52
C GLY A 59 19.47 -7.51 15.87
N TRP A 60 19.51 -7.05 14.62
CA TRP A 60 20.76 -6.69 13.92
C TRP A 60 20.94 -5.17 13.93
N ASN A 61 22.07 -4.71 14.45
CA ASN A 61 22.61 -3.37 14.21
C ASN A 61 23.32 -3.40 12.87
N LEU A 62 22.75 -2.73 11.87
CA LEU A 62 23.37 -2.60 10.57
C LEU A 62 24.32 -1.41 10.63
N GLU A 63 25.57 -1.60 10.23
CA GLU A 63 26.41 -0.46 9.91
C GLU A 63 25.98 0.05 8.53
N PRO A 64 25.64 1.34 8.40
CA PRO A 64 25.35 1.90 7.09
C PRO A 64 26.52 1.60 6.16
N PRO A 65 26.26 1.19 4.90
CA PRO A 65 27.34 0.95 3.95
C PRO A 65 28.22 2.19 3.92
N PRO A 66 29.56 2.05 4.00
CA PRO A 66 30.45 3.20 3.92
C PRO A 66 30.16 3.90 2.60
N SER A 67 29.53 5.08 2.68
CA SER A 67 29.25 5.90 1.52
C SER A 67 30.59 6.19 0.88
N LYS A 68 30.89 5.57 -0.27
CA LYS A 68 31.97 6.01 -1.14
C LYS A 68 31.55 7.40 -1.66
N ARG A 69 31.73 8.44 -0.85
CA ARG A 69 31.63 9.81 -1.33
C ARG A 69 32.76 10.03 -2.31
N ILE A 70 32.40 10.47 -3.52
CA ILE A 70 33.33 10.71 -4.62
C ILE A 70 33.77 12.20 -4.64
N GLY A 71 33.39 13.00 -3.63
CA GLY A 71 33.69 14.43 -3.59
C GLY A 71 33.84 15.03 -2.19
N PRO A 72 34.34 16.28 -2.10
CA PRO A 72 34.46 17.01 -0.85
C PRO A 72 33.10 17.28 -0.21
N LEU A 73 33.09 17.50 1.11
CA LEU A 73 31.88 17.91 1.82
C LEU A 73 31.37 19.24 1.28
N GLU A 74 30.09 19.25 0.90
CA GLU A 74 29.40 20.47 0.51
C GLU A 74 29.27 21.40 1.71
N SER A 75 29.20 22.70 1.43
CA SER A 75 29.05 23.70 2.47
C SER A 75 27.69 23.56 3.18
N PRO A 76 27.57 24.00 4.45
CA PRO A 76 26.29 23.98 5.16
C PRO A 76 25.18 24.74 4.42
N ALA A 77 25.53 25.81 3.69
CA ALA A 77 24.59 26.60 2.90
C ALA A 77 24.03 25.81 1.71
N GLU A 78 24.90 25.14 0.95
CA GLU A 78 24.50 24.29 -0.18
C GLU A 78 23.63 23.12 0.28
N LEU A 79 24.00 22.47 1.39
CA LEU A 79 23.21 21.38 1.96
C LEU A 79 21.82 21.85 2.40
N LYS A 80 21.73 23.03 3.04
CA LYS A 80 20.46 23.63 3.43
C LYS A 80 19.59 23.95 2.22
N GLU A 81 20.17 24.48 1.15
CA GLU A 81 19.47 24.76 -0.10
C GLU A 81 18.89 23.47 -0.71
N LYS A 82 19.69 22.40 -0.79
CA LYS A 82 19.24 21.11 -1.33
C LYS A 82 18.14 20.47 -0.50
N LEU A 83 18.24 20.49 0.83
CA LEU A 83 17.16 20.01 1.71
C LEU A 83 15.87 20.80 1.50
N GLY A 84 15.98 22.13 1.36
CA GLY A 84 14.85 23.00 1.03
C GLY A 84 14.25 22.70 -0.35
N ALA A 85 15.08 22.38 -1.34
CA ALA A 85 14.61 21.99 -2.68
C ALA A 85 13.83 20.66 -2.67
N ILE A 86 14.29 19.68 -1.88
CA ILE A 86 13.56 18.42 -1.67
C ILE A 86 12.18 18.70 -1.05
N GLU A 87 12.14 19.47 0.04
CA GLU A 87 10.89 19.83 0.72
C GLU A 87 9.93 20.56 -0.23
N ALA A 88 10.43 21.54 -0.99
CA ALA A 88 9.64 22.27 -1.97
C ALA A 88 9.09 21.36 -3.09
N SER A 89 9.89 20.41 -3.58
CA SER A 89 9.46 19.43 -4.58
C SER A 89 8.30 18.57 -4.07
N ILE A 90 8.43 18.04 -2.84
CA ILE A 90 7.37 17.24 -2.23
C ILE A 90 6.11 18.06 -2.02
N ASN A 91 6.22 19.26 -1.46
CA ASN A 91 5.05 20.12 -1.25
C ASN A 91 4.37 20.48 -2.58
N LYS A 92 5.14 20.73 -3.64
CA LYS A 92 4.60 20.94 -4.99
C LYS A 92 3.82 19.73 -5.49
N TYR A 93 4.37 18.52 -5.35
CA TYR A 93 3.68 17.28 -5.72
C TYR A 93 2.37 17.11 -4.93
N ILE A 94 2.40 17.30 -3.62
CA ILE A 94 1.22 17.16 -2.75
C ILE A 94 0.11 18.11 -3.19
N SER A 95 0.42 19.40 -3.39
CA SER A 95 -0.58 20.40 -3.79
C SER A 95 -1.05 20.20 -5.23
N ALA A 96 -0.17 19.80 -6.15
CA ALA A 96 -0.54 19.51 -7.54
C ALA A 96 -1.58 18.38 -7.66
N HIS A 97 -1.60 17.45 -6.70
CA HIS A 97 -2.54 16.34 -6.65
C HIS A 97 -3.63 16.47 -5.58
N SER A 98 -3.77 17.65 -4.97
CA SER A 98 -4.79 17.94 -3.95
C SER A 98 -4.76 16.96 -2.76
N LEU A 99 -3.56 16.60 -2.32
CA LEU A 99 -3.34 15.62 -1.24
C LEU A 99 -3.14 16.27 0.14
N ASP A 100 -3.26 17.60 0.24
CA ASP A 100 -2.81 18.42 1.36
C ASP A 100 -3.42 18.02 2.72
N GLU A 101 -4.71 17.66 2.74
CA GLU A 101 -5.40 17.29 3.98
C GLU A 101 -4.80 16.05 4.63
N LYS A 102 -4.77 14.93 3.88
CA LYS A 102 -4.17 13.67 4.34
C LYS A 102 -2.66 13.79 4.53
N TRP A 103 -1.99 14.60 3.70
CA TRP A 103 -0.56 14.82 3.84
C TRP A 103 -0.18 15.39 5.21
N ARG A 104 -0.98 16.33 5.76
CA ARG A 104 -0.73 16.87 7.09
C ARG A 104 -0.75 15.80 8.17
N GLU A 105 -1.64 14.82 8.07
CA GLU A 105 -1.69 13.68 8.99
C GLU A 105 -0.43 12.81 8.88
N TRP A 106 -0.02 12.47 7.65
CA TRP A 106 1.20 11.69 7.40
C TRP A 106 2.46 12.40 7.90
N LEU A 107 2.60 13.69 7.61
CA LEU A 107 3.74 14.49 8.06
C LEU A 107 3.75 14.64 9.59
N GLY A 108 2.57 14.80 10.21
CA GLY A 108 2.44 14.80 11.67
C GLY A 108 2.92 13.48 12.28
N ALA A 109 2.43 12.35 11.76
CA ALA A 109 2.83 11.02 12.22
C ALA A 109 4.34 10.76 12.02
N LEU A 110 4.91 11.20 10.90
CA LEU A 110 6.36 11.12 10.65
C LEU A 110 7.15 11.90 11.70
N LYS A 111 6.78 13.16 11.96
CA LYS A 111 7.46 14.00 12.95
C LYS A 111 7.42 13.37 14.34
N GLU A 112 6.28 12.82 14.75
CA GLU A 112 6.17 12.13 16.04
C GLU A 112 7.00 10.84 16.09
N ALA A 113 7.01 10.06 15.00
CA ALA A 113 7.86 8.87 14.92
C ALA A 113 9.36 9.23 15.04
N MET A 114 9.82 10.27 14.35
CA MET A 114 11.21 10.71 14.44
C MET A 114 11.56 11.26 15.84
N LYS A 115 10.67 12.04 16.46
CA LYS A 115 10.84 12.50 17.85
C LYS A 115 10.92 11.34 18.85
N SER A 116 10.24 10.23 18.59
CA SER A 116 10.30 9.02 19.42
C SER A 116 11.61 8.23 19.29
N GLY A 117 12.57 8.72 18.49
CA GLY A 117 13.88 8.13 18.31
C GLY A 117 13.99 7.20 17.10
N ARG A 118 12.99 7.14 16.21
CA ARG A 118 13.13 6.41 14.95
C ARG A 118 14.01 7.20 13.98
N SER A 119 15.06 6.56 13.48
CA SER A 119 15.92 7.14 12.44
C SER A 119 15.34 6.94 11.04
N THR A 120 15.88 7.67 10.06
CA THR A 120 15.61 7.40 8.64
C THR A 120 16.01 5.98 8.24
N GLU A 121 17.06 5.40 8.85
CA GLU A 121 17.45 4.00 8.63
C GLU A 121 16.40 3.01 9.15
N ASP A 122 15.78 3.27 10.31
CA ASP A 122 14.68 2.44 10.80
C ASP A 122 13.50 2.47 9.82
N LEU A 123 13.19 3.63 9.24
CA LEU A 123 12.15 3.76 8.23
C LEU A 123 12.55 3.06 6.93
N GLU A 124 13.81 3.17 6.49
CA GLU A 124 14.30 2.63 5.23
C GLU A 124 14.54 1.12 5.23
N PHE A 125 14.95 0.55 6.37
CA PHE A 125 15.35 -0.87 6.43
C PHE A 125 14.46 -1.73 7.30
N ARG A 126 13.68 -1.14 8.21
CA ARG A 126 12.85 -1.89 9.17
C ARG A 126 11.36 -1.60 9.04
N SER A 127 10.94 -0.83 8.04
CA SER A 127 9.53 -0.59 7.74
C SER A 127 9.15 -1.07 6.34
N GLU A 128 7.84 -1.23 6.11
CA GLU A 128 7.33 -1.58 4.77
C GLU A 128 7.24 -0.36 3.83
N ILE A 129 7.50 0.86 4.33
CA ILE A 129 7.33 2.11 3.57
C ILE A 129 8.14 2.08 2.25
N PRO A 130 9.43 1.73 2.25
CA PRO A 130 10.25 1.73 1.02
C PRO A 130 9.77 0.70 0.01
N VAL A 131 9.40 -0.50 0.48
CA VAL A 131 8.87 -1.56 -0.38
C VAL A 131 7.57 -1.10 -1.05
N ARG A 132 6.68 -0.49 -0.27
CA ARG A 132 5.39 0.01 -0.77
C ARG A 132 5.53 1.23 -1.69
N ALA A 133 6.52 2.08 -1.44
CA ALA A 133 6.88 3.19 -2.32
C ALA A 133 7.40 2.68 -3.67
N ILE A 134 8.45 1.84 -3.65
CA ILE A 134 9.09 1.31 -4.87
C ILE A 134 8.09 0.52 -5.71
N ALA A 135 7.35 -0.40 -5.10
CA ALA A 135 6.40 -1.22 -5.84
C ALA A 135 5.05 -0.50 -6.05
N SER A 136 4.91 0.76 -5.63
CA SER A 136 3.72 1.59 -5.84
C SER A 136 2.43 0.83 -5.52
N TYR A 137 2.32 0.22 -4.32
CA TYR A 137 1.14 -0.57 -3.92
C TYR A 137 0.60 -0.21 -2.53
N GLY A 138 -0.72 -0.36 -2.35
CA GLY A 138 -1.44 -0.05 -1.11
C GLY A 138 -2.15 1.31 -1.10
N TYR A 139 -3.15 1.44 -0.22
CA TYR A 139 -4.08 2.59 -0.15
C TYR A 139 -3.39 3.95 0.12
N GLY A 140 -2.17 3.97 0.65
CA GLY A 140 -1.39 5.19 0.91
C GLY A 140 -0.16 5.39 0.03
N ALA A 141 0.04 4.61 -1.05
CA ALA A 141 1.37 4.59 -1.67
C ALA A 141 1.81 5.87 -2.39
N HIS A 142 0.89 6.78 -2.69
CA HIS A 142 1.25 8.12 -3.17
C HIS A 142 1.90 9.00 -2.09
N PHE A 143 1.89 8.56 -0.83
CA PHE A 143 2.56 9.23 0.29
C PHE A 143 3.87 8.57 0.70
N PHE A 144 4.15 7.31 0.35
CA PHE A 144 5.31 6.60 0.93
C PHE A 144 6.66 7.16 0.46
N ALA A 145 6.83 7.46 -0.83
CA ALA A 145 8.03 8.15 -1.31
C ALA A 145 8.15 9.58 -0.74
N PRO A 146 7.09 10.41 -0.73
CA PRO A 146 7.09 11.69 -0.01
C PRO A 146 7.47 11.60 1.47
N VAL A 147 6.96 10.60 2.20
CA VAL A 147 7.29 10.37 3.62
C VAL A 147 8.77 10.08 3.78
N MET A 148 9.35 9.21 2.93
CA MET A 148 10.79 8.92 2.98
C MET A 148 11.63 10.17 2.66
N ALA A 149 11.28 10.92 1.62
CA ALA A 149 11.97 12.16 1.26
C ALA A 149 11.96 13.16 2.42
N MET A 150 10.80 13.38 3.05
CA MET A 150 10.67 14.28 4.19
C MET A 150 11.38 13.78 5.45
N ALA A 151 11.47 12.47 5.66
CA ALA A 151 12.23 11.92 6.78
C ALA A 151 13.71 12.32 6.67
N TYR A 152 14.29 12.22 5.47
CA TYR A 152 15.65 12.69 5.21
C TYR A 152 15.79 14.20 5.29
N VAL A 153 14.79 14.98 4.88
CA VAL A 153 14.79 16.44 5.11
C VAL A 153 14.88 16.77 6.59
N LEU A 154 14.06 16.14 7.42
CA LEU A 154 14.04 16.36 8.86
C LEU A 154 15.37 15.96 9.52
N GLU A 155 15.88 14.77 9.21
CA GLU A 155 17.14 14.29 9.78
C GLU A 155 18.35 15.10 9.29
N GLY A 156 18.38 15.48 8.00
CA GLY A 156 19.43 16.32 7.44
C GLY A 156 19.44 17.73 8.02
N THR A 157 18.26 18.31 8.26
CA THR A 157 18.15 19.65 8.88
C THR A 157 18.63 19.63 10.33
N ASP A 158 18.28 18.59 11.07
CA ASP A 158 18.73 18.36 12.44
C ASP A 158 20.25 18.10 12.50
N ALA A 159 20.80 17.33 11.55
CA ALA A 159 22.24 17.13 11.40
C ALA A 159 22.99 18.45 11.13
N LEU A 160 22.48 19.30 10.22
CA LEU A 160 23.05 20.63 9.99
C LEU A 160 23.05 21.50 11.26
N THR A 161 21.99 21.42 12.06
CA THR A 161 21.89 22.16 13.33
C THR A 161 22.96 21.72 14.33
N ARG A 162 23.36 20.44 14.28
CA ARG A 162 24.46 19.88 15.09
C ARG A 162 25.85 20.05 14.47
N GLY A 163 25.96 20.60 13.25
CA GLY A 163 27.23 20.69 12.53
C GLY A 163 27.71 19.35 11.95
N ASP A 164 26.84 18.33 11.88
CA ASP A 164 27.15 17.03 11.29
C ASP A 164 26.93 17.09 9.77
N LEU A 165 27.95 17.59 9.06
CA LEU A 165 27.91 17.73 7.60
C LEU A 165 27.90 16.39 6.89
N ASP A 166 28.48 15.35 7.50
CA ASP A 166 28.48 14.01 6.94
C ASP A 166 27.08 13.44 6.89
N GLN A 167 26.35 13.49 8.01
CA GLN A 167 24.99 13.01 8.05
C GLN A 167 24.05 13.89 7.22
N ALA A 168 24.22 15.21 7.26
CA ALA A 168 23.42 16.13 6.45
C ALA A 168 23.55 15.84 4.94
N SER A 169 24.77 15.61 4.46
CA SER A 169 25.00 15.30 3.05
C SER A 169 24.49 13.91 2.66
N ARG A 170 24.54 12.90 3.55
CA ARG A 170 23.88 11.60 3.31
C ARG A 170 22.37 11.74 3.19
N SER A 171 21.77 12.53 4.08
CA SER A 171 20.35 12.85 4.04
C SER A 171 19.96 13.57 2.76
N VAL A 172 20.78 14.48 2.23
CA VAL A 172 20.56 15.08 0.91
C VAL A 172 20.56 14.02 -0.19
N GLU A 173 21.58 13.16 -0.26
CA GLU A 173 21.68 12.12 -1.31
C GLU A 173 20.45 11.19 -1.31
N ARG A 174 20.04 10.71 -0.13
CA ARG A 174 18.88 9.83 0.01
C ARG A 174 17.55 10.58 -0.20
N GLY A 175 17.44 11.80 0.30
CA GLY A 175 16.26 12.65 0.12
C GLY A 175 15.99 12.95 -1.35
N VAL A 176 17.05 13.29 -2.12
CA VAL A 176 16.97 13.47 -3.58
C VAL A 176 16.50 12.19 -4.27
N TYR A 177 16.99 11.01 -3.86
CA TYR A 177 16.55 9.73 -4.43
C TYR A 177 15.04 9.51 -4.23
N TRP A 178 14.52 9.74 -3.03
CA TRP A 178 13.10 9.53 -2.73
C TRP A 178 12.18 10.61 -3.31
N SER A 179 12.72 11.77 -3.67
CA SER A 179 11.96 12.88 -4.27
C SER A 179 12.00 12.92 -5.79
N ARG A 180 12.59 11.92 -6.47
CA ARG A 180 12.62 11.89 -7.94
C ARG A 180 11.25 11.56 -8.51
N ASP A 181 10.99 12.07 -9.70
CA ASP A 181 9.72 11.84 -10.41
C ASP A 181 9.41 10.34 -10.60
N GLU A 182 10.44 9.48 -10.77
CA GLU A 182 10.22 8.04 -10.92
C GLU A 182 9.75 7.35 -9.63
N MET A 183 9.99 7.97 -8.48
CA MET A 183 9.54 7.48 -7.18
C MET A 183 8.15 8.00 -6.81
N LEU A 184 7.70 9.08 -7.46
CA LEU A 184 6.41 9.70 -7.22
C LEU A 184 5.36 9.11 -8.17
N ILE A 185 4.13 9.02 -7.66
CA ILE A 185 3.02 8.46 -8.45
C ILE A 185 2.43 9.58 -9.30
N VAL A 186 2.61 9.49 -10.62
CA VAL A 186 2.22 10.54 -11.58
C VAL A 186 0.74 10.94 -11.49
N ASP A 187 -0.17 10.00 -11.27
CA ASP A 187 -1.59 10.29 -11.06
C ASP A 187 -2.15 9.47 -9.89
N PRO A 188 -2.13 10.02 -8.66
CA PRO A 188 -2.67 9.35 -7.49
C PRO A 188 -4.17 9.05 -7.59
N THR A 189 -4.92 9.87 -8.34
CA THR A 189 -6.39 9.79 -8.45
C THR A 189 -6.85 8.65 -9.38
N ARG A 190 -6.09 8.39 -10.45
CA ARG A 190 -6.39 7.32 -11.42
C ARG A 190 -5.76 5.98 -11.10
N ARG A 191 -4.97 5.89 -10.03
CA ARG A 191 -4.25 4.66 -9.66
C ARG A 191 -5.15 3.46 -9.35
N PHE A 192 -6.36 3.71 -8.84
CA PHE A 192 -7.32 2.65 -8.56
C PHE A 192 -8.46 2.57 -9.58
N THR A 193 -8.56 3.48 -10.56
CA THR A 193 -9.63 3.39 -11.57
C THR A 193 -9.46 2.17 -12.48
N GLU A 194 -8.24 1.76 -12.82
CA GLU A 194 -7.99 0.51 -13.58
C GLU A 194 -8.22 -0.76 -12.75
N ARG A 195 -7.89 -0.74 -11.45
CA ARG A 195 -8.18 -1.86 -10.53
C ARG A 195 -9.67 -1.97 -10.17
N ALA A 196 -10.36 -0.84 -10.02
CA ALA A 196 -11.81 -0.81 -9.83
C ALA A 196 -12.53 -1.35 -11.09
N GLY A 197 -12.02 -1.06 -12.30
CA GLY A 197 -12.56 -1.58 -13.56
C GLY A 197 -12.35 -3.08 -13.78
N THR A 198 -11.35 -3.69 -13.15
CA THR A 198 -11.09 -5.15 -13.27
C THR A 198 -11.70 -5.96 -12.12
N GLY A 199 -11.83 -5.39 -10.92
CA GLY A 199 -12.46 -6.06 -9.77
C GLY A 199 -13.98 -5.84 -9.68
N GLY A 200 -14.45 -4.60 -9.84
CA GLY A 200 -15.86 -4.25 -9.66
C GLY A 200 -16.77 -4.80 -10.75
N THR A 201 -16.33 -4.74 -12.01
CA THR A 201 -17.09 -5.23 -13.17
C THR A 201 -17.13 -6.75 -13.22
N ALA A 202 -16.01 -7.43 -12.92
CA ALA A 202 -15.96 -8.89 -12.82
C ALA A 202 -16.78 -9.40 -11.63
N THR A 203 -16.70 -8.76 -10.46
CA THR A 203 -17.51 -9.13 -9.28
C THR A 203 -18.98 -8.79 -9.48
N GLY A 204 -19.29 -7.72 -10.23
CA GLY A 204 -20.64 -7.37 -10.66
C GLY A 204 -21.22 -8.47 -11.54
N LEU A 205 -20.54 -8.83 -12.62
CA LEU A 205 -20.92 -9.92 -13.54
C LEU A 205 -21.06 -11.27 -12.83
N LEU A 206 -20.17 -11.58 -11.87
CA LEU A 206 -20.25 -12.82 -11.09
C LEU A 206 -21.48 -12.88 -10.16
N ARG A 207 -22.05 -11.74 -9.78
CA ARG A 207 -23.25 -11.65 -8.93
C ARG A 207 -24.55 -11.61 -9.73
N GLU A 208 -24.49 -11.42 -11.05
CA GLU A 208 -25.66 -11.35 -11.92
C GLU A 208 -26.58 -12.58 -11.80
N PRO A 209 -26.09 -13.83 -11.73
CA PRO A 209 -26.97 -15.00 -11.54
C PRO A 209 -27.79 -14.94 -10.24
N VAL A 210 -27.17 -14.46 -9.15
CA VAL A 210 -27.86 -14.29 -7.86
C VAL A 210 -28.82 -13.12 -7.91
N LYS A 211 -28.46 -12.00 -8.58
CA LYS A 211 -29.37 -10.87 -8.80
C LYS A 211 -30.59 -11.28 -9.62
N GLU A 212 -30.42 -12.04 -10.70
CA GLU A 212 -31.53 -12.58 -11.49
C GLU A 212 -32.43 -13.46 -10.63
N LYS A 213 -31.84 -14.33 -9.80
CA LYS A 213 -32.60 -15.19 -8.89
C LYS A 213 -33.34 -14.40 -7.83
N VAL A 214 -32.75 -13.34 -7.27
CA VAL A 214 -33.43 -12.43 -6.34
C VAL A 214 -34.63 -11.76 -7.00
N ALA A 215 -34.48 -11.24 -8.23
CA ALA A 215 -35.58 -10.61 -8.96
C ALA A 215 -36.70 -11.61 -9.29
N GLU A 216 -36.36 -12.87 -9.61
CA GLU A 216 -37.31 -13.96 -9.79
C GLU A 216 -38.07 -14.27 -8.48
N LEU A 217 -37.34 -14.46 -7.37
CA LEU A 217 -37.91 -14.84 -6.07
C LEU A 217 -38.78 -13.73 -5.46
N LEU A 218 -38.42 -12.46 -5.66
CA LEU A 218 -39.27 -11.33 -5.24
C LEU A 218 -40.65 -11.32 -5.91
N LYS A 219 -40.77 -11.94 -7.10
CA LYS A 219 -42.04 -12.11 -7.81
C LYS A 219 -42.71 -13.44 -7.48
N SER A 220 -41.98 -14.54 -7.48
CA SER A 220 -42.56 -15.88 -7.32
C SER A 220 -42.98 -16.19 -5.89
N LEU A 221 -42.33 -15.61 -4.89
CA LEU A 221 -42.68 -15.75 -3.47
C LEU A 221 -43.64 -14.65 -2.99
N ALA A 222 -44.03 -13.71 -3.86
CA ALA A 222 -44.91 -12.62 -3.48
C ALA A 222 -46.30 -13.15 -3.10
N PRO A 223 -46.87 -12.75 -1.96
CA PRO A 223 -48.28 -12.99 -1.65
C PRO A 223 -49.19 -12.33 -2.69
N GLU A 224 -50.40 -12.87 -2.93
CA GLU A 224 -51.37 -12.29 -3.89
C GLU A 224 -51.69 -10.81 -3.60
N GLU A 225 -51.73 -10.44 -2.32
CA GLU A 225 -51.99 -9.06 -1.87
C GLU A 225 -50.73 -8.17 -1.83
N GLY A 226 -49.56 -8.72 -2.19
CA GLY A 226 -48.26 -8.09 -2.06
C GLY A 226 -47.55 -8.33 -0.72
N TRP A 227 -46.31 -7.86 -0.62
CA TRP A 227 -45.46 -8.01 0.55
C TRP A 227 -45.94 -7.13 1.72
N GLY A 228 -45.87 -7.64 2.96
CA GLY A 228 -46.23 -6.86 4.15
C GLY A 228 -45.24 -5.72 4.46
N SER A 229 -43.98 -5.87 4.04
CA SER A 229 -42.96 -4.81 4.02
C SER A 229 -41.79 -5.21 3.14
N THR A 230 -40.96 -4.24 2.74
CA THR A 230 -39.70 -4.50 2.04
C THR A 230 -38.77 -5.41 2.84
N GLN A 231 -38.71 -5.25 4.17
CA GLN A 231 -37.88 -6.10 5.02
C GLN A 231 -38.34 -7.56 5.01
N ILE A 232 -39.66 -7.80 5.06
CA ILE A 232 -40.23 -9.16 4.96
C ILE A 232 -39.88 -9.80 3.61
N ALA A 233 -39.95 -9.04 2.51
CA ALA A 233 -39.55 -9.53 1.19
C ALA A 233 -38.07 -9.92 1.17
N ILE A 234 -37.19 -9.05 1.70
CA ILE A 234 -35.75 -9.29 1.79
C ILE A 234 -35.44 -10.54 2.62
N ASP A 235 -36.01 -10.66 3.82
CA ASP A 235 -35.73 -11.76 4.73
C ASP A 235 -36.22 -13.11 4.17
N THR A 236 -37.38 -13.10 3.52
CA THR A 236 -37.96 -14.30 2.89
C THR A 236 -37.10 -14.78 1.72
N VAL A 237 -36.68 -13.87 0.83
CA VAL A 237 -35.82 -14.21 -0.31
C VAL A 237 -34.43 -14.62 0.15
N ALA A 238 -33.85 -13.94 1.14
CA ALA A 238 -32.55 -14.30 1.72
C ALA A 238 -32.57 -15.69 2.35
N SER A 239 -33.61 -16.02 3.12
CA SER A 239 -33.78 -17.34 3.73
C SER A 239 -33.96 -18.42 2.65
N TYR A 240 -34.77 -18.17 1.63
CA TYR A 240 -34.95 -19.11 0.52
C TYR A 240 -33.62 -19.40 -0.21
N LEU A 241 -32.84 -18.36 -0.52
CA LEU A 241 -31.53 -18.51 -1.16
C LEU A 241 -30.53 -19.25 -0.28
N ASN A 242 -30.55 -19.00 1.04
CA ASN A 242 -29.72 -19.72 1.98
C ASN A 242 -30.06 -21.21 2.05
N ASP A 243 -31.35 -21.55 2.05
CA ASP A 243 -31.80 -22.92 2.26
C ASP A 243 -31.74 -23.76 0.96
N ASN A 244 -31.89 -23.13 -0.20
CA ASN A 244 -32.04 -23.85 -1.48
C ASN A 244 -30.93 -23.54 -2.51
N HIS A 245 -30.16 -22.47 -2.34
CA HIS A 245 -29.18 -21.99 -3.31
C HIS A 245 -27.85 -21.56 -2.66
N SER A 246 -27.52 -22.04 -1.47
CA SER A 246 -26.33 -21.61 -0.71
C SER A 246 -25.03 -21.79 -1.50
N HIS A 247 -24.86 -22.93 -2.17
CA HIS A 247 -23.70 -23.20 -3.01
C HIS A 247 -23.56 -22.18 -4.15
N ASP A 248 -24.66 -21.83 -4.82
CA ASP A 248 -24.65 -20.87 -5.92
C ASP A 248 -24.31 -19.47 -5.42
N VAL A 249 -24.87 -19.07 -4.27
CA VAL A 249 -24.57 -17.79 -3.62
C VAL A 249 -23.10 -17.67 -3.24
N GLU A 250 -22.53 -18.70 -2.62
CA GLU A 250 -21.12 -18.72 -2.23
C GLU A 250 -20.18 -18.76 -3.44
N SER A 251 -20.56 -19.48 -4.50
CA SER A 251 -19.82 -19.53 -5.78
C SER A 251 -19.76 -18.16 -6.47
N CYS A 252 -20.75 -17.29 -6.21
CA CYS A 252 -20.80 -15.89 -6.64
C CYS A 252 -20.07 -14.93 -5.67
N HIS A 253 -19.28 -15.45 -4.72
CA HIS A 253 -18.51 -14.69 -3.73
C HIS A 253 -19.37 -13.80 -2.82
N LEU A 254 -20.60 -14.21 -2.54
CA LEU A 254 -21.46 -13.59 -1.54
C LEU A 254 -21.39 -14.40 -0.25
N LYS A 255 -21.45 -13.70 0.88
CA LYS A 255 -21.56 -14.34 2.19
C LYS A 255 -23.03 -14.47 2.57
N LEU A 256 -23.46 -15.68 2.92
CA LEU A 256 -24.85 -15.98 3.30
C LEU A 256 -25.35 -15.06 4.43
N GLU A 257 -24.52 -14.85 5.45
CA GLU A 257 -24.81 -13.96 6.60
C GLU A 257 -25.06 -12.48 6.20
N ASN A 258 -24.59 -12.05 5.04
CA ASN A 258 -24.74 -10.68 4.55
C ASN A 258 -25.85 -10.53 3.50
N LEU A 259 -26.50 -11.61 3.07
CA LEU A 259 -27.51 -11.59 2.01
C LEU A 259 -28.63 -10.57 2.25
N PRO A 260 -29.25 -10.45 3.44
CA PRO A 260 -30.31 -9.46 3.66
C PRO A 260 -29.83 -8.03 3.41
N ARG A 261 -28.62 -7.70 3.88
CA ARG A 261 -28.02 -6.38 3.68
C ARG A 261 -27.70 -6.13 2.20
N THR A 262 -27.17 -7.13 1.51
CA THR A 262 -26.80 -7.04 0.10
C THR A 262 -28.03 -6.91 -0.81
N ILE A 263 -29.09 -7.68 -0.56
CA ILE A 263 -30.35 -7.58 -1.29
C ILE A 263 -30.96 -6.19 -1.08
N LYS A 264 -31.01 -5.71 0.17
CA LYS A 264 -31.48 -4.34 0.46
C LYS A 264 -30.75 -3.30 -0.38
N GLN A 265 -29.42 -3.38 -0.41
CA GLN A 265 -28.61 -2.46 -1.21
C GLN A 265 -28.96 -2.53 -2.70
N TRP A 266 -29.20 -3.71 -3.27
CA TRP A 266 -29.61 -3.83 -4.68
C TRP A 266 -31.00 -3.26 -4.97
N LEU A 267 -31.94 -3.39 -4.03
CA LEU A 267 -33.27 -2.77 -4.14
C LEU A 267 -33.17 -1.25 -4.12
N ASP A 268 -32.28 -0.69 -3.30
CA ASP A 268 -32.05 0.75 -3.20
C ASP A 268 -31.31 1.29 -4.45
N ASP A 269 -30.34 0.54 -4.98
CA ASP A 269 -29.50 0.94 -6.11
C ASP A 269 -30.19 0.73 -7.49
N GLU A 270 -31.01 -0.31 -7.64
CA GLU A 270 -31.63 -0.72 -8.93
C GLU A 270 -33.15 -1.05 -8.77
N PRO A 271 -34.00 -0.11 -8.29
CA PRO A 271 -35.39 -0.41 -7.92
C PRO A 271 -36.26 -0.94 -9.07
N GLU A 272 -35.99 -0.53 -10.31
CA GLU A 272 -36.71 -1.01 -11.50
C GLU A 272 -36.45 -2.49 -11.81
N ARG A 273 -35.25 -2.97 -11.47
CA ARG A 273 -34.82 -4.35 -11.69
C ARG A 273 -35.38 -5.30 -10.64
N PHE A 274 -35.62 -4.81 -9.43
CA PHE A 274 -36.11 -5.57 -8.29
C PHE A 274 -37.51 -5.10 -7.85
N PRO A 275 -38.52 -5.19 -8.74
CA PRO A 275 -39.87 -4.75 -8.40
C PRO A 275 -40.43 -5.65 -7.30
N HIS A 276 -40.80 -5.03 -6.18
CA HIS A 276 -41.44 -5.70 -5.05
C HIS A 276 -42.63 -4.85 -4.58
N CYS A 277 -43.85 -5.33 -4.84
CA CYS A 277 -45.06 -4.61 -4.47
C CYS A 277 -45.33 -4.77 -2.98
N VAL A 278 -45.28 -3.68 -2.22
CA VAL A 278 -45.67 -3.66 -0.79
C VAL A 278 -47.14 -3.32 -0.68
N LYS A 279 -47.88 -4.09 0.12
CA LYS A 279 -49.32 -3.86 0.35
C LYS A 279 -49.55 -2.44 0.88
N PRO A 280 -50.54 -1.69 0.36
CA PRO A 280 -50.89 -0.39 0.91
C PRO A 280 -51.27 -0.55 2.38
N ARG A 281 -50.68 0.28 3.26
CA ARG A 281 -51.10 0.31 4.67
C ARG A 281 -52.58 0.65 4.70
N GLN A 282 -53.40 -0.23 5.26
CA GLN A 282 -54.78 0.10 5.58
C GLN A 282 -54.74 1.30 6.53
N SER A 283 -55.08 2.48 6.02
CA SER A 283 -55.34 3.65 6.85
C SER A 283 -56.51 3.27 7.75
N LYS A 284 -56.26 3.19 9.06
CA LYS A 284 -57.36 3.07 10.03
C LYS A 284 -58.30 4.25 9.81
N ALA A 285 -59.54 3.95 9.43
CA ALA A 285 -60.66 4.87 9.52
C ALA A 285 -61.05 5.05 10.99
#